data_AF-A0A351A227-F1
#
_entry.id   AF-A0A351A227-F1
#
_cell.length_a   1.000
_cell.length_b   1.000
_cell.length_c   1.000
_cell.angle_alpha   90.00
_cell.angle_beta   90.00
_cell.angle_gamma   90.00
#
_symmetry.space_group_name_H-M   'P 1'
#
loop_
_entity.id
_entity.type
_entity.pdbx_description
1 polymer ?
#
loop_
_entity_poly.entity_id
_entity_poly.type
_entity_poly.pdbx_seq_one_letter_code
_entity_poly.pdbx_strand_id
1 'polypeptide(L)' 'MHSAQELVSQVEALTALPDVYERVRQQLDSPAGSIGEVARLVAADPALTARLLRLVNSAMYGYRGRIADVDRA' A
#
# COMPACT_ATOMS: atom_id res chain seq x y z
N MET A 1 -2.91 -28.38 -8.90
CA MET A 1 -2.74 -27.09 -9.59
C MET A 1 -3.54 -26.08 -8.81
N HIS A 2 -2.91 -25.09 -8.20
CA HIS A 2 -3.66 -24.09 -7.44
C HIS A 2 -4.37 -23.13 -8.39
N SER A 3 -5.65 -22.87 -8.16
CA SER A 3 -6.39 -21.86 -8.92
C SER A 3 -5.85 -20.46 -8.61
N ALA A 4 -6.07 -19.50 -9.51
CA ALA A 4 -5.69 -18.11 -9.27
C ALA A 4 -6.32 -17.57 -7.97
N GLN A 5 -7.54 -17.99 -7.62
CA GLN A 5 -8.17 -17.66 -6.34
C GLN A 5 -7.42 -18.22 -5.12
N GLU A 6 -6.87 -19.42 -5.20
CA GLU A 6 -6.13 -20.04 -4.08
C GLU A 6 -4.80 -19.32 -3.84
N LEU A 7 -4.10 -18.92 -4.91
CA LEU A 7 -2.88 -18.11 -4.80
C LEU A 7 -3.16 -16.75 -4.14
N VAL A 8 -4.28 -16.12 -4.47
CA VAL A 8 -4.69 -14.84 -3.88
C VAL A 8 -5.06 -14.97 -2.40
N SER A 9 -5.66 -16.09 -1.98
CA SER A 9 -5.97 -16.34 -0.56
C SER A 9 -4.75 -16.52 0.34
N GLN A 10 -3.58 -16.87 -0.24
CA GLN A 10 -2.32 -17.02 0.51
C GLN A 10 -1.53 -15.71 0.68
N VAL A 11 -1.99 -14.61 0.08
CA VAL A 11 -1.38 -13.27 0.16
C VAL A 11 -1.76 -12.54 1.47
N GLU A 12 -2.07 -13.25 2.54
CA GLU A 12 -2.35 -12.63 3.85
C GLU A 12 -1.09 -12.12 4.55
N ALA A 13 0.09 -12.58 4.16
CA ALA A 13 1.36 -12.17 4.75
C ALA A 13 2.45 -11.91 3.70
N LEU A 14 2.17 -11.08 2.68
CA LEU A 14 3.25 -10.34 2.04
C LEU A 14 3.69 -9.27 3.04
N THR A 15 4.64 -9.64 3.89
CA THR A 15 5.46 -8.67 4.61
C THR A 15 5.98 -7.68 3.57
N ALA A 16 5.74 -6.38 3.79
CA ALA A 16 6.52 -5.38 3.06
C ALA A 16 7.98 -5.79 3.22
N LEU A 17 8.75 -5.87 2.13
CA LEU A 17 10.16 -6.13 2.27
C LEU A 17 10.72 -5.09 3.25
N PRO A 18 11.58 -5.47 4.22
CA PRO A 18 12.10 -4.57 5.25
C PRO A 18 12.60 -3.23 4.68
N ASP A 19 13.12 -3.27 3.46
CA ASP A 19 13.64 -2.12 2.72
C ASP A 19 12.57 -1.07 2.36
N VAL A 20 11.38 -1.48 1.90
CA VAL A 20 10.30 -0.51 1.57
C VAL A 20 9.80 0.16 2.85
N TYR A 21 9.65 -0.61 3.93
CA TYR A 21 9.26 -0.09 5.23
C TYR A 21 10.26 0.94 5.77
N GLU A 22 11.56 0.63 5.77
CA GLU A 22 12.58 1.56 6.25
C GLU A 22 12.64 2.84 5.39
N ARG A 23 12.50 2.72 4.07
CA ARG A 23 12.48 3.89 3.18
C ARG A 23 11.26 4.77 3.42
N VAL A 24 10.07 4.18 3.57
CA VAL A 24 8.85 4.93 3.92
C VAL A 24 9.03 5.60 5.28
N ARG A 25 9.54 4.87 6.28
CA ARG A 25 9.80 5.42 7.63
C ARG A 25 10.77 6.60 7.59
N GLN A 26 11.86 6.52 6.84
CA GLN A 26 12.80 7.62 6.65
C GLN A 26 12.14 8.86 6.04
N GLN A 27 11.22 8.68 5.08
CA GLN A 27 10.48 9.80 4.51
C GLN A 27 9.47 10.39 5.51
N LEU A 28 8.85 9.58 6.36
CA LEU A 28 7.88 10.06 7.35
C LEU A 28 8.53 10.73 8.57
N ASP A 29 9.71 10.25 9.00
CA ASP A 29 10.43 10.76 10.17
C ASP A 29 11.28 12.01 9.86
N SER A 30 11.53 12.30 8.58
CA SER A 30 12.35 13.44 8.15
C SER A 30 11.53 14.72 8.05
N PRO A 31 12.01 15.86 8.61
CA PRO A 31 11.38 17.16 8.42
C PRO A 31 11.45 17.66 6.96
N ALA A 32 12.31 17.07 6.14
CA ALA A 32 12.41 17.31 4.70
C ALA A 32 11.86 16.13 3.86
N GLY A 33 11.06 15.27 4.49
CA GLY A 33 10.44 14.11 3.85
C GLY A 33 9.41 14.49 2.79
N SER A 34 9.14 13.54 1.88
CA SER A 34 8.19 13.73 0.78
C SER A 34 7.10 12.66 0.78
N ILE A 35 5.84 13.08 0.90
CA ILE A 35 4.68 12.19 0.68
C ILE A 35 4.68 11.66 -0.76
N GLY A 36 5.13 12.45 -1.73
CA GLY A 36 5.28 11.97 -3.10
C GLY A 36 6.27 10.80 -3.22
N GLU A 37 7.35 10.80 -2.42
CA GLU A 37 8.24 9.63 -2.36
C GLU A 37 7.59 8.42 -1.71
N VAL A 38 6.82 8.63 -0.64
CA VAL A 38 6.07 7.54 -0.02
C VAL A 38 5.10 6.93 -1.02
N ALA A 39 4.36 7.76 -1.76
CA ALA A 39 3.46 7.30 -2.81
C ALA A 39 4.20 6.52 -3.90
N ARG A 40 5.35 7.03 -4.39
CA ARG A 40 6.20 6.32 -5.36
C ARG A 40 6.72 4.98 -4.83
N LEU A 41 7.14 4.92 -3.57
CA LEU A 41 7.62 3.69 -2.94
C LEU A 41 6.50 2.65 -2.79
N VAL A 42 5.29 3.07 -2.44
CA VAL A 42 4.13 2.18 -2.32
C VAL A 42 3.66 1.72 -3.71
N ALA A 43 3.60 2.63 -4.69
CA ALA A 43 3.20 2.33 -6.07
C ALA A 43 4.13 1.34 -6.78
N ALA A 44 5.41 1.28 -6.37
CA ALA A 44 6.39 0.33 -6.90
C ALA A 44 6.09 -1.13 -6.51
N ASP A 45 5.29 -1.38 -5.48
CA ASP A 45 4.86 -2.72 -5.05
C ASP A 45 3.34 -2.89 -5.26
N PRO A 46 2.91 -3.71 -6.24
CA PRO A 46 1.49 -3.94 -6.51
C PRO A 46 0.70 -4.52 -5.33
N ALA A 47 1.35 -5.34 -4.49
CA ALA A 47 0.68 -5.95 -3.33
C ALA A 47 0.44 -4.90 -2.24
N LEU A 48 1.42 -4.03 -1.97
CA LEU A 48 1.25 -2.91 -1.03
C LEU A 48 0.21 -1.90 -1.55
N THR A 49 0.26 -1.57 -2.83
CA THR A 49 -0.72 -0.70 -3.49
C THR A 49 -2.14 -1.24 -3.32
N ALA A 50 -2.37 -2.52 -3.62
CA ALA A 50 -3.70 -3.13 -3.49
C ALA A 50 -4.20 -3.13 -2.04
N ARG A 51 -3.31 -3.36 -1.07
CA ARG A 51 -3.66 -3.32 0.36
C ARG A 51 -4.02 -1.91 0.82
N LEU A 52 -3.23 -0.90 0.42
CA LEU A 52 -3.51 0.50 0.74
C LEU A 52 -4.86 0.93 0.15
N LEU A 53 -5.08 0.68 -1.15
CA LEU A 53 -6.35 1.02 -1.80
C LEU A 53 -7.54 0.31 -1.14
N ARG A 54 -7.41 -0.96 -0.75
CA ARG A 54 -8.46 -1.68 -0.02
C ARG A 54 -8.72 -1.04 1.36
N LEU A 55 -7.68 -0.61 2.06
CA LEU A 55 -7.78 0.01 3.38
C LEU A 55 -8.49 1.37 3.31
N VAL A 56 -8.07 2.26 2.42
CA VAL A 56 -8.64 3.62 2.31
C VAL A 56 -10.07 3.63 1.77
N ASN A 57 -10.45 2.60 1.00
CA ASN A 57 -11.84 2.39 0.57
C ASN A 57 -12.68 1.59 1.58
N SER A 58 -12.12 1.21 2.73
CA SER A 58 -12.88 0.46 3.74
C SER A 58 -13.79 1.38 4.56
N ALA A 59 -14.77 0.78 5.23
CA ALA A 59 -15.67 1.50 6.13
C ALA A 59 -14.94 2.27 7.25
N MET A 60 -13.71 1.86 7.61
CA MET A 60 -12.88 2.56 8.60
C MET A 60 -12.64 4.03 8.24
N TYR A 61 -12.37 4.32 6.96
CA TYR A 61 -12.08 5.68 6.50
C TYR A 61 -13.34 6.44 6.03
N GLY A 62 -14.47 5.75 5.85
CA GLY A 62 -15.78 6.37 5.63
C GLY A 62 -15.91 7.21 4.35
N TYR A 63 -14.97 7.07 3.40
CA TYR A 63 -14.95 7.87 2.19
C TYR A 63 -16.12 7.51 1.26
N ARG A 64 -16.89 8.51 0.85
CA ARG A 64 -17.98 8.34 -0.13
C ARG A 64 -17.42 8.43 -1.56
N GLY A 65 -17.00 7.29 -2.09
CA GLY A 65 -16.47 7.18 -3.44
C GLY A 65 -15.42 6.07 -3.55
N ARG A 66 -14.80 5.93 -4.73
CA ARG A 66 -13.69 5.00 -4.93
C ARG A 66 -12.39 5.77 -5.12
N ILE A 67 -11.41 5.47 -4.27
CA ILE A 67 -10.01 5.85 -4.47
C ILE A 67 -9.34 4.74 -5.27
N ALA A 68 -8.72 5.10 -6.40
CA ALA A 68 -8.09 4.15 -7.33
C ALA A 68 -6.62 4.49 -7.60
N ASP A 69 -6.09 5.50 -6.90
CA ASP A 69 -4.78 6.08 -7.13
C ASP A 69 -4.07 6.29 -5.79
N VAL A 70 -2.76 6.02 -5.76
CA VAL A 70 -1.96 6.05 -4.52
C VAL A 70 -1.69 7.48 -4.05
N ASP A 71 -1.54 8.45 -4.95
CA ASP A 71 -1.34 9.85 -4.55
C ASP A 71 -2.60 10.44 -3.90
N ARG A 72 -3.77 9.83 -4.17
CA ARG A 72 -5.06 10.20 -3.57
C ARG A 72 -5.40 9.44 -2.28
N ALA A 73 -4.76 8.31 -2.02
CA ALA A 73 -5.04 7.41 -0.89
C ALA A 73 -4.53 8.00 0.44
#